data_AF-A0A9D2KYU1-F1
#
_entry.id   AF-A0A9D2KYU1-F1
#
_cell.length_a   1.000
_cell.length_b   1.000
_cell.length_c   1.000
_cell.angle_alpha   90.00
_cell.angle_beta   90.00
_cell.angle_gamma   90.00
#
_symmetry.space_group_name_H-M   'P 1'
#
loop_
_entity.id
_entity.type
_entity.pdbx_description
1 polymer ?
#
loop_
_entity_poly.entity_id
_entity_poly.type
_entity_poly.pdbx_seq_one_letter_code
_entity_poly.pdbx_strand_id
1 'polypeptide(L)'
;MKETDKLKLPNVTLCAMTSVRVRETIKAMEYSMRGIEFADALIITDKKPLFLPEGIHYRHTSRLNHINDFNYKMVYELGDYIKTDYVMLVHYDGFIVHPELWRDEFLDYDYIGAPWPLPKEGDNTTYRDIHGNICRVGNSVGIRSKRLLDYPKKANVPWTPEKGWYNEDGFICCRIRHLLEAEGMRIAPLEVAKYFGHEHMIPEIEGITPFSFHKWEGTNAGYPDFRRKHKVLDALRRLHGRLVNG
;
A
#
# COMPACT_ATOMS: atom_id res chain seq x y z
N MET A 1 -5.53 10.93 31.43
CA MET A 1 -5.60 11.18 29.98
C MET A 1 -6.93 10.64 29.50
N LYS A 2 -7.82 11.48 28.96
CA LYS A 2 -9.09 10.99 28.40
C LYS A 2 -8.75 10.09 27.21
N GLU A 3 -9.36 8.91 27.14
CA GLU A 3 -9.49 8.16 25.89
C GLU A 3 -10.06 9.14 24.86
N THR A 4 -9.23 9.59 23.93
CA THR A 4 -9.71 10.27 22.73
C THR A 4 -10.48 9.22 21.94
N ASP A 5 -11.74 9.51 21.60
CA ASP A 5 -12.57 8.62 20.79
C ASP A 5 -11.80 8.28 19.50
N LYS A 6 -11.32 7.03 19.43
CA LYS A 6 -10.65 6.52 18.24
C LYS A 6 -11.68 6.45 17.11
N LEU A 7 -11.24 6.76 15.89
CA LEU A 7 -12.02 6.49 14.68
C LEU A 7 -12.34 4.99 14.65
N LYS A 8 -13.61 4.64 14.49
CA LYS A 8 -14.07 3.24 14.40
C LYS A 8 -14.25 2.87 12.93
N LEU A 9 -13.53 1.86 12.46
CA LEU A 9 -13.65 1.29 11.12
C LEU A 9 -14.06 -0.20 11.21
N PRO A 10 -15.33 -0.49 11.59
CA PRO A 10 -15.80 -1.85 11.88
C PRO A 10 -15.91 -2.73 10.63
N ASN A 11 -15.73 -2.17 9.43
CA ASN A 11 -15.74 -2.86 8.14
C ASN A 11 -14.37 -2.86 7.45
N VAL A 12 -13.30 -2.48 8.14
CA VAL A 12 -11.94 -2.44 7.59
C VAL A 12 -11.00 -3.33 8.41
N THR A 13 -10.24 -4.19 7.74
CA THR A 13 -9.10 -4.89 8.33
C THR A 13 -7.80 -4.13 8.03
N LEU A 14 -7.01 -3.80 9.05
CA LEU A 14 -5.62 -3.37 8.84
C LEU A 14 -4.78 -4.62 8.52
N CYS A 15 -4.00 -4.62 7.45
CA CYS A 15 -3.25 -5.80 7.04
C CYS A 15 -1.84 -5.47 6.55
N ALA A 16 -0.90 -6.36 6.85
CA ALA A 16 0.41 -6.39 6.21
C ALA A 16 0.78 -7.83 5.82
N MET A 17 1.37 -8.01 4.65
CA MET A 17 1.94 -9.29 4.20
C MET A 17 3.44 -9.11 3.98
N THR A 18 4.28 -9.92 4.63
CA THR A 18 5.74 -9.83 4.46
C THR A 18 6.51 -11.05 5.00
N SER A 19 7.66 -11.36 4.41
CA SER A 19 8.68 -12.27 4.98
C SER A 19 9.97 -11.54 5.39
N VAL A 20 10.00 -10.21 5.26
CA VAL A 20 11.13 -9.34 5.58
C VAL A 20 10.70 -8.21 6.49
N ARG A 21 11.63 -7.63 7.27
CA ARG A 21 11.33 -6.47 8.13
C ARG A 21 10.10 -6.66 9.02
N VAL A 22 9.86 -7.89 9.49
CA VAL A 22 8.64 -8.26 10.23
C VAL A 22 8.49 -7.43 11.51
N ARG A 23 9.61 -7.14 12.19
CA ARG A 23 9.65 -6.26 13.37
C ARG A 23 9.20 -4.85 13.04
N GLU A 24 9.77 -4.27 12.00
CA GLU A 24 9.45 -2.92 11.55
C GLU A 24 8.01 -2.80 11.03
N THR A 25 7.52 -3.85 10.37
CA THR A 25 6.13 -3.94 9.88
C THR A 25 5.13 -3.96 11.04
N ILE A 26 5.38 -4.77 12.07
CA ILE A 26 4.52 -4.80 13.27
C ILE A 26 4.48 -3.42 13.94
N LYS A 27 5.62 -2.73 14.06
CA LYS A 27 5.65 -1.36 14.59
C LYS A 27 4.85 -0.36 13.75
N ALA A 28 4.91 -0.48 12.41
CA ALA A 28 4.11 0.32 11.50
C ALA A 28 2.60 0.07 11.67
N MET A 29 2.20 -1.19 11.89
CA MET A 29 0.82 -1.55 12.21
C MET A 29 0.38 -0.97 13.56
N GLU A 30 1.15 -1.16 14.63
CA GLU A 30 0.86 -0.58 15.96
C GLU A 30 0.71 0.94 15.88
N TYR A 31 1.63 1.60 15.16
CA TYR A 31 1.56 3.04 14.94
C TYR A 31 0.29 3.43 14.17
N SER A 32 -0.11 2.67 13.16
CA SER A 32 -1.33 2.93 12.39
C SER A 32 -2.61 2.82 13.23
N MET A 33 -2.62 1.98 14.27
CA MET A 33 -3.76 1.74 15.16
C MET A 33 -3.90 2.76 16.30
N ARG A 34 -2.98 3.72 16.43
CA ARG A 34 -2.95 4.65 17.59
C ARG A 34 -4.19 5.54 17.71
N GLY A 35 -4.81 5.88 16.58
CA GLY A 35 -6.02 6.72 16.51
C GLY A 35 -7.22 6.03 15.84
N ILE A 36 -7.09 4.75 15.49
CA ILE A 36 -8.09 3.99 14.71
C ILE A 36 -8.31 2.62 15.35
N GLU A 37 -9.56 2.23 15.47
CA GLU A 37 -9.98 0.88 15.82
C GLU A 37 -10.52 0.19 14.56
N PHE A 38 -9.75 -0.75 14.05
CA PHE A 38 -10.12 -1.60 12.93
C PHE A 38 -10.94 -2.79 13.41
N ALA A 39 -11.72 -3.38 12.51
CA ALA A 39 -12.45 -4.63 12.79
C ALA A 39 -11.51 -5.80 13.10
N ASP A 40 -10.34 -5.82 12.45
CA ASP A 40 -9.26 -6.77 12.68
C ASP A 40 -7.92 -6.13 12.28
N ALA A 41 -6.81 -6.60 12.84
CA ALA A 41 -5.46 -6.25 12.41
C ALA A 41 -4.65 -7.52 12.16
N LEU A 42 -4.15 -7.70 10.94
CA LEU A 42 -3.61 -8.96 10.45
C LEU A 42 -2.16 -8.83 9.95
N ILE A 43 -1.27 -9.63 10.51
CA ILE A 43 0.06 -9.86 9.95
C ILE A 43 0.09 -11.23 9.25
N ILE A 44 0.33 -11.22 7.95
CA ILE A 44 0.49 -12.42 7.12
C ILE A 44 1.99 -12.63 6.86
N THR A 45 2.57 -13.69 7.40
CA THR A 45 4.02 -13.94 7.29
C THR A 45 4.34 -15.44 7.37
N ASP A 46 5.54 -15.83 6.96
CA ASP A 46 5.97 -17.23 6.91
C ASP A 46 6.30 -17.83 8.27
N LYS A 47 6.49 -17.01 9.29
CA LYS A 47 6.78 -17.48 10.66
C LYS A 47 6.06 -16.61 11.68
N LYS A 48 5.35 -17.25 12.62
CA LYS A 48 4.70 -16.55 13.72
C LYS A 48 5.73 -15.74 14.52
N PRO A 49 5.60 -14.40 14.60
CA PRO A 49 6.51 -13.58 15.39
C PRO A 49 6.37 -13.85 16.88
N LEU A 50 7.48 -14.00 17.60
CA LEU A 50 7.47 -14.23 19.05
C LEU A 50 7.03 -12.99 19.86
N PHE A 51 7.09 -11.81 19.26
CA PHE A 51 6.82 -10.50 19.88
C PHE A 51 5.52 -9.87 19.36
N LEU A 52 4.56 -10.69 18.94
CA LEU A 52 3.31 -10.23 18.34
C LEU A 52 2.42 -9.55 19.41
N PRO A 53 2.03 -8.28 19.24
CA PRO A 53 1.10 -7.60 20.15
C PRO A 53 -0.27 -8.28 20.15
N GLU A 54 -0.98 -8.23 21.28
CA GLU A 54 -2.29 -8.88 21.44
C GLU A 54 -3.33 -8.42 20.41
N GLY A 55 -3.29 -7.14 20.03
CA GLY A 55 -4.19 -6.55 19.05
C GLY A 55 -3.86 -6.86 17.58
N ILE A 56 -2.83 -7.66 17.27
CA ILE A 56 -2.46 -8.04 15.90
C ILE A 56 -2.48 -9.56 15.77
N HIS A 57 -3.32 -10.07 14.88
CA HIS A 57 -3.49 -11.49 14.63
C HIS A 57 -2.55 -12.00 13.54
N TYR A 58 -2.01 -13.21 13.75
CA TYR A 58 -1.15 -13.88 12.78
C TYR A 58 -1.95 -14.75 11.81
N ARG A 59 -1.55 -14.73 10.53
CA ARG A 59 -1.87 -15.76 9.54
C ARG A 59 -0.62 -16.21 8.80
N HIS A 60 -0.59 -17.48 8.44
CA HIS A 60 0.53 -18.08 7.76
C HIS A 60 0.40 -17.91 6.24
N THR A 61 1.53 -17.62 5.58
CA THR A 61 1.70 -17.78 4.13
C THR A 61 3.04 -18.47 3.86
N SER A 62 3.25 -18.98 2.65
CA SER A 62 4.56 -19.49 2.26
C SER A 62 5.58 -18.34 2.19
N ARG A 63 6.85 -18.65 2.45
CA ARG A 63 7.92 -17.64 2.41
C ARG A 63 7.95 -16.91 1.07
N LEU A 64 7.95 -15.58 1.14
CA LEU A 64 8.10 -14.69 0.00
C LEU A 64 9.59 -14.58 -0.33
N ASN A 65 10.05 -15.32 -1.34
CA ASN A 65 11.48 -15.36 -1.69
C ASN A 65 11.84 -14.27 -2.72
N HIS A 66 10.87 -13.88 -3.55
CA HIS A 66 11.04 -12.85 -4.57
C HIS A 66 9.87 -11.86 -4.57
N ILE A 67 10.09 -10.66 -5.10
CA ILE A 67 9.03 -9.63 -5.19
C ILE A 67 7.82 -10.11 -5.99
N ASN A 68 8.04 -10.94 -7.01
CA ASN A 68 6.96 -11.53 -7.79
C ASN A 68 6.07 -12.49 -6.96
N ASP A 69 6.63 -13.19 -5.96
CA ASP A 69 5.84 -14.03 -5.05
C ASP A 69 4.89 -13.14 -4.23
N PHE A 70 5.41 -12.02 -3.72
CA PHE A 70 4.63 -11.04 -2.99
C PHE A 70 3.52 -10.47 -3.89
N ASN A 71 3.87 -9.97 -5.08
CA ASN A 71 2.89 -9.34 -5.98
C ASN A 71 1.78 -10.32 -6.39
N TYR A 72 2.14 -11.56 -6.73
CA TYR A 72 1.15 -12.59 -7.05
C TYR A 72 0.21 -12.85 -5.87
N LYS A 73 0.76 -13.06 -4.67
CA LYS A 73 -0.05 -13.33 -3.47
C LYS A 73 -0.91 -12.15 -3.07
N MET A 74 -0.45 -10.92 -3.27
CA MET A 74 -1.24 -9.70 -3.05
C MET A 74 -2.46 -9.60 -3.97
N VAL A 75 -2.38 -10.16 -5.18
CA VAL A 75 -3.49 -10.15 -6.16
C VAL A 75 -4.41 -11.36 -6.01
N TYR A 76 -3.87 -12.55 -5.80
CA TYR A 76 -4.63 -13.81 -5.90
C TYR A 76 -4.91 -14.51 -4.57
N GLU A 77 -4.15 -14.24 -3.51
CA GLU A 77 -4.28 -14.94 -2.23
C GLU A 77 -4.72 -14.04 -1.08
N LEU A 78 -4.44 -12.73 -1.13
CA LEU A 78 -4.77 -11.79 -0.05
C LEU A 78 -6.27 -11.85 0.32
N GLY A 79 -7.15 -11.96 -0.67
CA GLY A 79 -8.60 -12.08 -0.45
C GLY A 79 -9.01 -13.26 0.43
N ASP A 80 -8.25 -14.36 0.44
CA ASP A 80 -8.56 -15.55 1.25
C ASP A 80 -8.37 -15.28 2.76
N TYR A 81 -7.64 -14.23 3.13
CA TYR A 81 -7.37 -13.85 4.52
C TYR A 81 -8.33 -12.78 5.06
N ILE A 82 -8.96 -12.00 4.18
CA ILE A 82 -9.77 -10.84 4.53
C ILE A 82 -11.26 -11.21 4.59
N LYS A 83 -11.91 -10.88 5.71
CA LYS A 83 -13.33 -11.16 5.99
C LYS A 83 -14.22 -9.92 6.00
N THR A 84 -13.62 -8.75 6.06
CA THR A 84 -14.26 -7.43 6.11
C THR A 84 -14.52 -6.90 4.70
N ASP A 85 -15.30 -5.82 4.59
CA ASP A 85 -15.63 -5.21 3.30
C ASP A 85 -14.41 -4.56 2.64
N TYR A 86 -13.44 -4.10 3.43
CA TYR A 86 -12.22 -3.46 2.96
C TYR A 86 -10.99 -3.91 3.75
N VAL A 87 -9.84 -3.87 3.09
CA VAL A 87 -8.53 -3.98 3.74
C VAL A 87 -7.78 -2.67 3.58
N MET A 88 -7.15 -2.20 4.65
CA MET A 88 -6.11 -1.17 4.60
C MET A 88 -4.75 -1.83 4.67
N LEU A 89 -3.99 -1.76 3.58
CA LEU A 89 -2.66 -2.35 3.46
C LEU A 89 -1.58 -1.39 3.93
N VAL A 90 -0.67 -1.90 4.75
CA VAL A 90 0.52 -1.19 5.21
C VAL A 90 1.78 -2.04 5.08
N HIS A 91 2.92 -1.37 5.03
CA HIS A 91 4.26 -1.94 4.97
C HIS A 91 5.16 -1.32 6.04
N TYR A 92 6.38 -1.86 6.18
CA TYR A 92 7.36 -1.30 7.11
C TYR A 92 7.79 0.14 6.73
N ASP A 93 7.65 0.51 5.45
CA ASP A 93 8.01 1.79 4.86
C ASP A 93 6.82 2.57 4.29
N GLY A 94 5.59 2.16 4.59
CA GLY A 94 4.43 2.97 4.28
C GLY A 94 3.20 2.56 5.08
N PHE A 95 2.66 3.50 5.83
CA PHE A 95 1.65 3.24 6.86
C PHE A 95 0.90 4.53 7.22
N ILE A 96 -0.07 4.43 8.13
CA ILE A 96 -0.93 5.55 8.51
C ILE A 96 -0.18 6.52 9.44
N VAL A 97 -0.09 7.78 9.03
CA VAL A 97 0.65 8.83 9.73
C VAL A 97 -0.22 9.95 10.27
N HIS A 98 -1.45 10.11 9.80
CA HIS A 98 -2.38 11.13 10.30
C HIS A 98 -3.80 10.55 10.38
N PRO A 99 -4.11 9.71 11.39
CA PRO A 99 -5.44 9.11 11.58
C PRO A 99 -6.61 10.10 11.53
N GLU A 100 -6.38 11.32 12.01
CA GLU A 100 -7.33 12.42 12.05
C GLU A 100 -7.69 12.99 10.66
N LEU A 101 -6.92 12.64 9.62
CA LEU A 101 -7.16 13.03 8.23
C LEU A 101 -7.94 11.98 7.44
N TRP A 102 -8.49 10.97 8.12
CA TRP A 102 -9.39 10.00 7.49
C TRP A 102 -10.57 10.70 6.82
N ARG A 103 -11.01 10.15 5.69
CA ARG A 103 -12.23 10.56 5.01
C ARG A 103 -13.05 9.34 4.64
N ASP A 104 -14.34 9.37 4.94
CA ASP A 104 -15.23 8.25 4.63
C ASP A 104 -15.31 7.98 3.12
N GLU A 105 -15.13 9.02 2.29
CA GLU A 105 -15.07 8.90 0.83
C GLU A 105 -13.97 7.95 0.32
N PHE A 106 -12.96 7.63 1.14
CA PHE A 106 -11.93 6.64 0.78
C PHE A 106 -12.54 5.24 0.56
N LEU A 107 -13.68 4.94 1.18
CA LEU A 107 -14.39 3.66 1.03
C LEU A 107 -15.39 3.67 -0.14
N ASP A 108 -15.61 4.79 -0.82
CA ASP A 108 -16.48 4.86 -2.02
C ASP A 108 -15.85 4.22 -3.28
N TYR A 109 -14.64 3.70 -3.12
CA TYR A 109 -13.80 3.12 -4.17
C TYR A 109 -13.32 1.73 -3.78
N ASP A 110 -13.10 0.89 -4.80
CA ASP A 110 -12.56 -0.45 -4.64
C ASP A 110 -11.06 -0.48 -4.49
N TYR A 111 -10.39 0.57 -4.99
CA TYR A 111 -8.97 0.74 -4.87
C TYR A 111 -8.63 2.20 -4.65
N ILE A 112 -7.80 2.47 -3.65
CA ILE A 112 -7.12 3.77 -3.49
C ILE A 112 -5.71 3.54 -2.99
N GLY A 113 -4.75 4.19 -3.63
CA GLY A 113 -3.34 4.25 -3.25
C GLY A 113 -2.82 5.68 -3.42
N ALA A 114 -1.51 5.87 -3.34
CA ALA A 114 -0.90 7.16 -3.60
C ALA A 114 -1.05 7.60 -5.08
N PRO A 115 -1.06 8.91 -5.35
CA PRO A 115 -0.94 9.44 -6.69
C PRO A 115 0.39 9.06 -7.36
N TRP A 116 0.33 8.73 -8.64
CA TRP A 116 1.49 8.59 -9.50
C TRP A 116 1.84 9.90 -10.21
N PRO A 117 3.14 10.15 -10.47
CA PRO A 117 3.56 11.25 -11.34
C PRO A 117 3.09 11.02 -12.77
N LEU A 118 3.12 12.07 -13.58
CA LEU A 118 2.95 11.91 -15.02
C LEU A 118 4.16 11.14 -15.59
N PRO A 119 3.96 10.30 -16.62
CA PRO A 119 5.05 9.70 -17.37
C PRO A 119 6.01 10.78 -17.90
N LYS A 120 7.30 10.47 -17.98
CA LYS A 120 8.29 11.40 -18.55
C LYS A 120 7.98 11.66 -20.02
N GLU A 121 8.46 12.79 -20.54
CA GLU A 121 8.38 13.07 -21.97
C GLU A 121 9.00 11.92 -22.79
N GLY A 122 8.27 11.43 -23.80
CA GLY A 122 8.65 10.27 -24.60
C GLY A 122 8.28 8.90 -24.00
N ASP A 123 7.81 8.83 -22.75
CA ASP A 123 7.34 7.60 -22.14
C ASP A 123 5.87 7.31 -22.49
N ASN A 124 5.69 6.42 -23.47
CA ASN A 124 4.39 5.96 -23.94
C ASN A 124 3.93 4.67 -23.24
N THR A 125 4.60 4.27 -22.17
CA THR A 125 4.41 2.96 -21.52
C THR A 125 3.96 3.07 -20.07
N THR A 126 4.60 3.90 -19.26
CA THR A 126 4.36 3.94 -17.81
C THR A 126 2.99 4.53 -17.48
N TYR A 127 2.34 4.00 -16.44
CA TYR A 127 1.05 4.46 -15.90
C TYR A 127 -0.05 4.59 -16.96
N ARG A 128 -0.20 3.61 -17.84
CA ARG A 128 -1.26 3.59 -18.85
C ARG A 128 -2.05 2.32 -18.82
N ASP A 129 -3.37 2.44 -18.90
CA ASP A 129 -4.24 1.29 -19.11
C ASP A 129 -4.09 0.68 -20.52
N ILE A 130 -4.85 -0.38 -20.79
CA ILE A 130 -4.83 -1.07 -22.09
C ILE A 130 -5.34 -0.21 -23.26
N HIS A 131 -6.01 0.91 -22.98
CA HIS A 131 -6.52 1.87 -23.97
C HIS A 131 -5.56 3.05 -24.16
N GLY A 132 -4.46 3.11 -23.41
CA GLY A 132 -3.46 4.18 -23.46
C GLY A 132 -3.78 5.37 -22.57
N ASN A 133 -4.88 5.34 -21.81
CA ASN A 133 -5.25 6.41 -20.89
C ASN A 133 -4.27 6.45 -19.71
N ILE A 134 -3.94 7.65 -19.24
CA ILE A 134 -3.04 7.81 -18.09
C ILE A 134 -3.79 7.43 -16.81
N CYS A 135 -3.24 6.47 -16.07
CA CYS A 135 -3.61 6.14 -14.70
C CYS A 135 -2.81 7.02 -13.74
N ARG A 136 -3.48 7.65 -12.78
CA ARG A 136 -2.84 8.59 -11.83
C ARG A 136 -2.79 8.10 -10.39
N VAL A 137 -3.20 6.85 -10.14
CA VAL A 137 -3.29 6.27 -8.80
C VAL A 137 -2.83 4.82 -8.83
N GLY A 138 -1.97 4.47 -7.89
CA GLY A 138 -1.54 3.10 -7.62
C GLY A 138 -0.49 3.09 -6.52
N ASN A 139 -0.51 2.03 -5.72
CA ASN A 139 0.44 1.78 -4.65
C ASN A 139 0.16 0.42 -3.99
N SER A 140 1.17 -0.17 -3.38
CA SER A 140 0.99 -1.33 -2.51
C SER A 140 0.31 -0.96 -1.17
N VAL A 141 0.63 0.23 -0.62
CA VAL A 141 -0.05 0.84 0.54
C VAL A 141 -1.35 1.49 0.08
N GLY A 142 -2.47 0.96 0.55
CA GLY A 142 -3.75 1.39 0.01
C GLY A 142 -4.93 0.64 0.60
N ILE A 143 -6.12 1.13 0.28
CA ILE A 143 -7.36 0.42 0.59
C ILE A 143 -7.76 -0.41 -0.63
N ARG A 144 -8.21 -1.64 -0.39
CA ARG A 144 -8.82 -2.50 -1.40
C ARG A 144 -10.15 -3.04 -0.87
N SER A 145 -11.19 -3.03 -1.69
CA SER A 145 -12.45 -3.69 -1.34
C SER A 145 -12.33 -5.21 -1.43
N LYS A 146 -13.16 -5.92 -0.66
CA LYS A 146 -13.24 -7.38 -0.68
C LYS A 146 -13.63 -7.91 -2.05
N ARG A 147 -14.54 -7.23 -2.78
CA ARG A 147 -14.90 -7.63 -4.14
C ARG A 147 -13.73 -7.52 -5.11
N LEU A 148 -12.89 -6.49 -4.99
CA LEU A 148 -11.66 -6.38 -5.78
C LEU A 148 -10.67 -7.48 -5.43
N LEU A 149 -10.42 -7.75 -4.14
CA LEU A 149 -9.48 -8.79 -3.72
C LEU A 149 -9.84 -10.18 -4.24
N ASP A 150 -11.12 -10.46 -4.38
CA ASP A 150 -11.61 -11.75 -4.85
C ASP A 150 -11.67 -11.86 -6.38
N TYR A 151 -11.77 -10.73 -7.07
CA TYR A 151 -12.10 -10.69 -8.49
C TYR A 151 -11.08 -11.40 -9.40
N PRO A 152 -9.76 -11.13 -9.32
CA PRO A 152 -8.78 -11.75 -10.22
C PRO A 152 -8.85 -13.27 -10.21
N LYS A 153 -9.00 -13.87 -9.02
CA LYS A 153 -9.14 -15.32 -8.83
C LYS A 153 -10.49 -15.83 -9.35
N LYS A 154 -11.61 -15.18 -8.98
CA LYS A 154 -12.98 -15.61 -9.39
C LYS A 154 -13.20 -15.52 -10.90
N ALA A 155 -12.69 -14.48 -11.54
CA ALA A 155 -12.80 -14.26 -12.98
C ALA A 155 -11.72 -14.99 -13.79
N ASN A 156 -10.84 -15.77 -13.14
CA ASN A 156 -9.71 -16.47 -13.77
C ASN A 156 -8.85 -15.53 -14.64
N VAL A 157 -8.60 -14.32 -14.15
CA VAL A 157 -7.79 -13.34 -14.87
C VAL A 157 -6.36 -13.88 -14.96
N PRO A 158 -5.74 -13.91 -16.16
CA PRO A 158 -4.37 -14.38 -16.28
C PRO A 158 -3.38 -13.46 -15.56
N TRP A 159 -2.46 -14.05 -14.79
CA TRP A 159 -1.31 -13.32 -14.24
C TRP A 159 -0.28 -13.06 -15.34
N THR A 160 -0.35 -11.86 -15.92
CA THR A 160 0.56 -11.41 -16.98
C THR A 160 1.27 -10.14 -16.55
N PRO A 161 2.53 -9.92 -16.95
CA PRO A 161 3.24 -8.71 -16.60
C PRO A 161 2.60 -7.50 -17.29
N GLU A 162 2.59 -6.36 -16.61
CA GLU A 162 2.33 -5.06 -17.20
C GLU A 162 3.65 -4.53 -17.78
N LYS A 163 3.80 -4.63 -19.11
CA LYS A 163 4.98 -4.12 -19.85
C LYS A 163 6.32 -4.61 -19.28
N GLY A 164 6.37 -5.88 -18.88
CA GLY A 164 7.56 -6.55 -18.33
C GLY A 164 7.66 -6.54 -16.80
N TRP A 165 6.79 -5.79 -16.12
CA TRP A 165 6.78 -5.67 -14.67
C TRP A 165 5.59 -6.39 -14.05
N TYR A 166 5.81 -7.07 -12.94
CA TYR A 166 4.79 -7.84 -12.22
C TYR A 166 4.28 -7.10 -10.98
N ASN A 167 4.36 -5.77 -10.94
CA ASN A 167 3.87 -4.99 -9.81
C ASN A 167 2.34 -5.14 -9.71
N GLU A 168 1.85 -5.42 -8.53
CA GLU A 168 0.44 -5.69 -8.27
C GLU A 168 -0.44 -4.47 -8.49
N ASP A 169 0.05 -3.28 -8.16
CA ASP A 169 -0.65 -2.02 -8.38
C ASP A 169 -0.75 -1.67 -9.88
N GLY A 170 0.31 -1.89 -10.65
CA GLY A 170 0.29 -1.78 -12.11
C GLY A 170 -0.66 -2.81 -12.74
N PHE A 171 -0.68 -4.04 -12.24
CA PHE A 171 -1.62 -5.04 -12.71
C PHE A 171 -3.07 -4.60 -12.44
N ILE A 172 -3.40 -4.19 -11.22
CA ILE A 172 -4.76 -3.78 -10.83
C ILE A 172 -5.18 -2.49 -11.55
N CYS A 173 -4.36 -1.43 -11.45
CA CYS A 173 -4.74 -0.08 -11.88
C CYS A 173 -4.55 0.20 -13.36
N CYS A 174 -3.74 -0.60 -14.07
CA CYS A 174 -3.49 -0.41 -15.50
C CYS A 174 -3.97 -1.62 -16.30
N ARG A 175 -3.44 -2.81 -16.01
CA ARG A 175 -3.65 -4.00 -16.84
C ARG A 175 -5.10 -4.46 -16.85
N ILE A 176 -5.69 -4.65 -15.66
CA ILE A 176 -7.03 -5.22 -15.51
C ILE A 176 -8.10 -4.17 -15.22
N ARG A 177 -7.74 -2.88 -15.22
CA ARG A 177 -8.67 -1.78 -14.93
C ARG A 177 -9.98 -1.85 -15.72
N HIS A 178 -9.89 -2.10 -17.02
CA HIS A 178 -11.05 -2.27 -17.90
C HIS A 178 -12.01 -3.39 -17.46
N LEU A 179 -11.46 -4.49 -16.91
CA LEU A 179 -12.26 -5.59 -16.36
C LEU A 179 -12.94 -5.17 -15.05
N LEU A 180 -12.23 -4.44 -14.20
CA LEU A 180 -12.79 -3.92 -12.95
C LEU A 180 -13.93 -2.93 -13.22
N GLU A 181 -13.75 -2.00 -14.16
CA GLU A 181 -14.76 -1.02 -14.55
C GLU A 181 -15.99 -1.71 -15.19
N ALA A 182 -15.80 -2.80 -15.94
CA ALA A 182 -16.90 -3.59 -16.48
C ALA A 182 -17.77 -4.26 -15.40
N GLU A 183 -17.20 -4.56 -14.23
CA GLU A 183 -17.93 -5.05 -13.04
C GLU A 183 -18.48 -3.92 -12.15
N GLY A 184 -18.36 -2.66 -12.58
CA GLY A 184 -18.76 -1.50 -11.79
C GLY A 184 -17.86 -1.22 -10.58
N MET A 185 -16.63 -1.73 -10.59
CA MET A 185 -15.62 -1.35 -9.60
C MET A 185 -14.95 -0.03 -9.97
N ARG A 186 -14.56 0.74 -8.94
CA ARG A 186 -14.03 2.10 -9.10
C ARG A 186 -12.65 2.22 -8.47
N ILE A 187 -11.70 2.75 -9.23
CA ILE A 187 -10.41 3.20 -8.71
C ILE A 187 -10.53 4.68 -8.35
N ALA A 188 -10.05 5.08 -7.18
CA ALA A 188 -10.11 6.46 -6.73
C ALA A 188 -9.41 7.40 -7.74
N PRO A 189 -10.02 8.57 -8.05
CA PRO A 189 -9.37 9.57 -8.88
C PRO A 189 -8.27 10.30 -8.08
N LEU A 190 -7.39 10.99 -8.80
CA LEU A 190 -6.33 11.84 -8.23
C LEU A 190 -6.87 12.82 -7.18
N GLU A 191 -8.04 13.40 -7.43
CA GLU A 191 -8.66 14.40 -6.55
C GLU A 191 -8.98 13.88 -5.14
N VAL A 192 -9.16 12.56 -5.00
CA VAL A 192 -9.35 11.90 -3.71
C VAL A 192 -8.00 11.37 -3.20
N ALA A 193 -7.24 10.70 -4.08
CA ALA A 193 -5.97 10.05 -3.72
C ALA A 193 -4.91 11.03 -3.16
N LYS A 194 -4.92 12.29 -3.59
CA LYS A 194 -4.01 13.33 -3.07
C LYS A 194 -4.15 13.60 -1.57
N TYR A 195 -5.30 13.27 -0.97
CA TYR A 195 -5.51 13.36 0.47
C TYR A 195 -5.29 12.04 1.20
N PHE A 196 -5.30 10.91 0.46
CA PHE A 196 -5.10 9.59 1.02
C PHE A 196 -3.63 9.31 1.35
N GLY A 197 -2.74 9.32 0.36
CA GLY A 197 -1.37 8.88 0.57
C GLY A 197 -0.38 9.51 -0.39
N HIS A 198 0.85 9.77 0.08
CA HIS A 198 1.94 10.30 -0.76
C HIS A 198 3.11 9.32 -0.83
N GLU A 199 3.63 9.09 -2.03
CA GLU A 199 4.90 8.39 -2.27
C GLU A 199 5.90 9.29 -2.99
N HIS A 200 5.50 9.79 -4.16
CA HIS A 200 6.28 10.73 -4.94
C HIS A 200 5.75 12.15 -4.75
N MET A 201 6.68 13.11 -4.66
CA MET A 201 6.34 14.53 -4.62
C MET A 201 5.93 15.00 -6.01
N ILE A 202 4.66 15.39 -6.17
CA ILE A 202 4.07 15.88 -7.41
C ILE A 202 3.39 17.23 -7.16
N PRO A 203 3.23 18.10 -8.18
CA PRO A 203 2.59 19.41 -7.99
C PRO A 203 1.20 19.34 -7.35
N GLU A 204 0.41 18.32 -7.69
CA GLU A 204 -0.99 18.19 -7.23
C GLU A 204 -1.14 17.85 -5.73
N ILE A 205 -0.04 17.49 -5.07
CA ILE A 205 -0.02 17.21 -3.62
C ILE A 205 0.68 18.31 -2.82
N GLU A 206 1.17 19.38 -3.46
CA GLU A 206 1.85 20.48 -2.79
C GLU A 206 0.94 21.14 -1.73
N GLY A 207 1.47 21.33 -0.54
CA GLY A 207 0.72 21.91 0.59
C GLY A 207 -0.32 20.98 1.23
N ILE A 208 -0.48 19.74 0.75
CA ILE A 208 -1.40 18.76 1.32
C ILE A 208 -0.66 17.86 2.32
N THR A 209 -1.25 17.63 3.48
CA THR A 209 -0.80 16.58 4.41
C THR A 209 -1.64 15.32 4.15
N PRO A 210 -1.03 14.15 3.89
CA PRO A 210 -1.77 12.94 3.56
C PRO A 210 -2.20 12.15 4.81
N PHE A 211 -3.21 11.29 4.70
CA PHE A 211 -3.57 10.34 5.76
C PHE A 211 -2.49 9.26 5.99
N SER A 212 -1.93 8.70 4.93
CA SER A 212 -0.85 7.71 4.93
C SER A 212 0.33 8.13 4.06
N PHE A 213 1.41 7.35 4.07
CA PHE A 213 2.54 7.60 3.18
C PHE A 213 3.18 6.29 2.72
N HIS A 214 4.06 6.37 1.71
CA HIS A 214 4.96 5.29 1.34
C HIS A 214 6.32 5.89 0.97
N LYS A 215 7.41 5.30 1.49
CA LYS A 215 8.80 5.75 1.39
C LYS A 215 9.05 7.13 2.03
N TRP A 216 10.28 7.34 2.49
CA TRP A 216 10.69 8.57 3.17
C TRP A 216 11.33 9.58 2.20
N GLU A 217 10.62 9.89 1.11
CA GLU A 217 11.03 10.88 0.11
C GLU A 217 10.33 12.23 0.33
N GLY A 218 11.00 13.34 0.02
CA GLY A 218 10.42 14.68 0.13
C GLY A 218 9.86 15.00 1.52
N THR A 219 8.61 15.45 1.58
CA THR A 219 7.92 15.78 2.84
C THR A 219 7.71 14.56 3.74
N ASN A 220 7.73 13.34 3.20
CA ASN A 220 7.62 12.11 3.99
C ASN A 220 8.86 11.80 4.84
N ALA A 221 10.00 12.47 4.58
CA ALA A 221 11.26 12.20 5.29
C ALA A 221 11.19 12.44 6.81
N GLY A 222 10.21 13.24 7.27
CA GLY A 222 9.96 13.51 8.70
C GLY A 222 9.18 12.42 9.43
N TYR A 223 8.55 11.48 8.72
CA TYR A 223 7.75 10.43 9.35
C TYR A 223 8.61 9.39 10.07
N PRO A 224 8.05 8.68 11.08
CA PRO A 224 8.78 7.66 11.81
C PRO A 224 9.42 6.62 10.88
N ASP A 225 10.67 6.24 11.19
CA ASP A 225 11.39 5.17 10.50
C ASP A 225 11.80 4.13 11.55
N PHE A 226 11.11 2.99 11.53
CA PHE A 226 11.29 1.94 12.52
C PHE A 226 12.48 1.01 12.24
N ARG A 227 13.17 1.20 11.12
CA ARG A 227 14.41 0.47 10.82
C ARG A 227 15.51 0.89 11.77
N ARG A 228 16.35 -0.07 12.17
CA ARG A 228 17.60 0.25 12.86
C ARG A 228 18.52 1.00 11.89
N LYS A 229 18.60 2.33 12.04
CA LYS A 229 19.55 3.16 11.28
C LYS A 229 20.97 2.86 11.77
N HIS A 230 21.75 2.15 10.96
CA HIS A 230 23.18 2.00 11.20
C HIS A 230 23.87 3.25 10.67
N LYS A 231 23.88 4.33 11.48
CA LYS A 231 24.35 5.67 11.09
C LYS A 231 25.67 5.66 10.30
N VAL A 232 26.60 4.78 10.66
CA VAL A 232 27.90 4.62 10.00
C VAL A 232 27.79 3.96 8.62
N LEU A 233 27.05 2.86 8.49
CA LEU A 233 26.88 2.13 7.22
C LEU A 233 26.03 2.92 6.22
N ASP A 234 25.02 3.65 6.69
CA ASP A 234 24.17 4.49 5.85
C ASP A 234 24.95 5.70 5.30
N ALA A 235 25.86 6.28 6.10
CA ALA A 235 26.77 7.32 5.64
C ALA A 235 27.75 6.81 4.56
N LEU A 236 28.33 5.62 4.75
CA LEU A 236 29.23 4.98 3.78
C LEU A 236 28.53 4.66 2.45
N ARG A 237 27.28 4.18 2.49
CA ARG A 237 26.48 3.90 1.27
C ARG A 237 26.12 5.17 0.52
N ARG A 238 25.80 6.27 1.22
CA ARG A 238 25.53 7.57 0.59
C ARG A 238 26.77 8.15 -0.09
N LEU A 239 27.95 7.99 0.51
CA LEU A 239 29.21 8.38 -0.12
C LEU A 239 29.51 7.54 -1.37
N HIS A 240 29.34 6.23 -1.28
CA HIS A 240 29.57 5.34 -2.42
C HIS A 240 28.59 5.60 -3.58
N GLY A 241 27.30 5.80 -3.29
CA GLY A 241 26.30 6.12 -4.31
C GLY A 241 26.51 7.47 -5.00
N ARG A 242 27.17 8.44 -4.34
CA ARG A 242 27.59 9.71 -4.95
C ARG A 242 28.83 9.58 -5.83
N LEU A 243 29.71 8.62 -5.54
CA LEU A 243 30.93 8.36 -6.33
C LEU A 243 30.65 7.52 -7.58
N VAL A 244 29.62 6.67 -7.56
CA VAL A 244 29.26 5.79 -8.69
C VAL A 244 28.33 6.47 -9.69
N ASN A 245 27.60 7.51 -9.28
CA ASN A 245 26.65 8.25 -10.12
C ASN A 245 27.08 9.70 -10.40
N GLY A 246 28.35 10.03 -10.16
CA GLY A 246 28.94 11.34 -10.41
C GLY A 246 29.88 11.32 -11.61
#